data_AF-A0A2M7S0J7-F1
#
_entry.id   AF-A0A2M7S0J7-F1
#
_cell.length_a   1.000
_cell.length_b   1.000
_cell.length_c   1.000
_cell.angle_alpha   90.00
_cell.angle_beta   90.00
_cell.angle_gamma   90.00
#
_symmetry.space_group_name_H-M   'P 1'
#
loop_
_entity.id
_entity.type
_entity.pdbx_description
1 polymer ?
#
loop_
_entity_poly.entity_id
_entity_poly.type
_entity_poly.pdbx_seq_one_letter_code
_entity_poly.pdbx_strand_id
1 'polypeptide(L)'
;MFCLFIHIEPKQLISFNKSCRFCPDCGLIIVKKKELENYLVAMCEKHNPDIIGNDYVVLGTIDRDLHQKGKQGKLNINTAIDCFIPFIDHLTFEVHGGWQPKGK
;
A
#
# COMPACT_ATOMS: atom_id res chain seq x y z
N MET A 1 -10.38 -1.71 -6.71
CA MET A 1 -9.96 -1.17 -5.39
C MET A 1 -9.12 -2.24 -4.74
N PHE A 2 -7.98 -1.90 -4.14
CA PHE A 2 -7.01 -2.89 -3.65
C PHE A 2 -6.71 -2.67 -2.17
N CYS A 3 -6.60 -3.77 -1.42
CA CYS A 3 -6.14 -3.73 -0.03
C CYS A 3 -4.64 -3.96 -0.01
N LEU A 4 -3.87 -2.88 0.11
CA LEU A 4 -2.42 -2.92 0.18
C LEU A 4 -1.99 -3.47 1.54
N PHE A 5 -1.01 -4.38 1.55
CA PHE A 5 -0.36 -4.89 2.74
C PHE A 5 1.01 -4.25 2.87
N ILE A 6 1.26 -3.56 4.00
CA ILE A 6 2.38 -2.63 4.16
C ILE A 6 3.08 -2.95 5.47
N HIS A 7 4.41 -3.01 5.42
CA HIS A 7 5.28 -3.08 6.58
C HIS A 7 5.90 -1.70 6.82
N ILE A 8 5.86 -1.23 8.06
CA ILE A 8 6.56 -0.02 8.52
C ILE A 8 7.57 -0.47 9.58
N GLU A 9 8.81 -0.02 9.43
CA GLU A 9 9.86 -0.31 10.41
C GLU A 9 9.52 0.25 11.80
N PRO A 10 9.84 -0.45 12.90
CA PRO A 10 10.56 -1.72 12.93
C PRO A 10 9.68 -2.98 12.78
N LYS A 11 8.39 -2.95 13.14
CA LYS A 11 7.55 -4.18 13.24
C LYS A 11 6.05 -3.97 13.00
N GLN A 12 5.64 -2.91 12.30
CA GLN A 12 4.21 -2.63 12.16
C GLN A 12 3.69 -3.04 10.78
N LEU A 13 2.91 -4.14 10.75
CA LEU A 13 2.16 -4.55 9.56
C LEU A 13 0.76 -3.95 9.58
N ILE A 14 0.37 -3.37 8.46
CA ILE A 14 -0.95 -2.80 8.26
C ILE A 14 -1.53 -3.27 6.94
N SER A 15 -2.86 -3.28 6.88
CA SER A 15 -3.57 -3.39 5.61
C SER A 15 -4.47 -2.19 5.42
N PHE A 16 -4.52 -1.66 4.21
CA PHE A 16 -5.35 -0.50 3.88
C PHE A 16 -5.96 -0.61 2.50
N ASN A 17 -7.25 -0.31 2.43
CA ASN A 17 -8.02 -0.30 1.21
C ASN A 17 -7.93 1.05 0.48
N LYS A 18 -7.32 1.08 -0.71
CA LYS A 18 -7.14 2.28 -1.52
C LYS A 18 -7.69 2.10 -2.93
N SER A 19 -8.26 3.17 -3.47
CA SER A 19 -8.47 3.31 -4.91
C SER A 19 -7.12 3.55 -5.59
N CYS A 20 -6.64 2.53 -6.30
CA CYS A 20 -5.43 2.54 -7.12
C CYS A 20 -5.81 2.44 -8.60
N ARG A 21 -4.93 2.89 -9.49
CA ARG A 21 -5.02 2.57 -10.92
C ARG A 21 -4.47 1.16 -11.12
N PHE A 22 -5.04 0.43 -12.08
CA PHE A 22 -4.58 -0.90 -12.44
C PHE A 22 -4.34 -0.94 -13.94
N CYS A 23 -3.16 -1.41 -14.35
CA CYS A 23 -2.86 -1.71 -15.74
C CYS A 23 -2.91 -3.23 -15.91
N PRO A 24 -3.93 -3.79 -16.58
CA PRO A 24 -4.04 -5.24 -16.75
C PRO A 24 -2.92 -5.80 -17.63
N ASP A 25 -2.51 -5.08 -18.66
CA ASP A 25 -1.49 -5.54 -19.62
C ASP A 25 -0.10 -5.64 -18.97
N CYS A 26 0.19 -4.77 -18.00
CA CYS A 26 1.46 -4.78 -17.27
C CYS A 26 1.37 -5.52 -15.92
N GLY A 27 0.17 -5.85 -15.44
CA GLY A 27 -0.03 -6.37 -14.08
C GLY A 27 0.32 -5.37 -12.97
N LEU A 28 0.27 -4.06 -13.23
CA LEU A 28 0.73 -3.03 -12.29
C LEU A 28 -0.42 -2.42 -11.48
N ILE A 29 -0.21 -2.30 -10.17
CA ILE A 29 -1.04 -1.49 -9.27
C ILE A 29 -0.30 -0.19 -8.98
N ILE A 30 -0.93 0.94 -9.33
CA ILE A 30 -0.31 2.26 -9.28
C ILE A 30 -1.06 3.13 -8.27
N VAL A 31 -0.32 3.68 -7.31
CA VAL A 31 -0.82 4.59 -6.28
C VAL A 31 -0.01 5.88 -6.28
N LYS A 32 -0.67 7.01 -5.97
CA LYS A 32 0.06 8.26 -5.74
C LYS A 32 0.76 8.19 -4.38
N LYS A 33 2.08 8.28 -4.39
CA LYS A 33 2.93 8.21 -3.17
C LYS A 33 2.44 9.15 -2.06
N LYS A 34 2.22 10.43 -2.36
CA LYS A 34 1.73 11.43 -1.39
C LYS A 34 0.39 11.05 -0.75
N GLU A 35 -0.54 10.46 -1.50
CA GLU A 35 -1.83 10.02 -0.95
C GLU A 35 -1.67 8.81 -0.03
N LEU A 36 -0.73 7.92 -0.35
CA LEU A 36 -0.40 6.76 0.49
C LEU A 36 0.25 7.23 1.80
N GLU A 37 1.28 8.07 1.73
CA GLU A 37 2.01 8.56 2.90
C GLU A 37 1.12 9.35 3.85
N ASN A 38 0.26 10.24 3.32
CA ASN A 38 -0.71 10.96 4.15
C ASN A 38 -1.63 10.01 4.93
N TYR A 39 -2.01 8.87 4.33
CA TYR A 39 -2.79 7.86 5.01
C TYR A 39 -1.99 7.15 6.11
N LEU A 40 -0.73 6.79 5.82
CA LEU A 40 0.15 6.16 6.81
C LEU A 40 0.32 7.04 8.03
N VAL A 41 0.60 8.33 7.83
CA VAL A 41 0.72 9.32 8.91
C VAL A 41 -0.55 9.36 9.76
N ALA A 42 -1.72 9.54 9.14
CA ALA A 42 -2.99 9.61 9.87
C ALA A 42 -3.31 8.33 10.67
N MET A 43 -2.88 7.17 10.18
CA MET A 43 -3.02 5.90 10.90
C MET A 43 -2.04 5.81 12.07
N CYS A 44 -0.77 6.15 11.86
CA CYS A 44 0.26 6.16 12.89
C CYS A 44 -0.07 7.15 14.01
N GLU A 45 -0.55 8.36 13.69
CA GLU A 45 -0.99 9.37 14.67
C GLU A 45 -2.01 8.81 15.67
N LYS A 46 -2.88 7.89 15.22
CA LYS A 46 -3.93 7.30 16.05
C LYS A 46 -3.44 6.11 16.89
N HIS A 47 -2.50 5.32 16.38
CA HIS A 47 -2.16 4.01 16.93
C HIS A 47 -0.75 3.91 17.49
N ASN A 48 0.21 4.56 16.84
CA ASN A 48 1.63 4.53 17.21
C ASN A 48 2.37 5.72 16.56
N PRO A 49 2.36 6.91 17.18
CA PRO A 49 2.97 8.11 16.61
C PRO A 49 4.50 8.02 16.45
N ASP A 50 5.16 7.17 17.25
CA ASP A 50 6.63 7.07 17.30
C ASP A 50 7.26 6.52 16.01
N ILE A 51 6.45 5.91 15.13
CA ILE A 51 6.91 5.35 13.85
C ILE A 51 6.63 6.26 12.65
N ILE A 52 6.12 7.48 12.88
CA ILE A 52 5.91 8.46 11.81
C ILE A 52 7.27 8.89 11.24
N GLY A 53 7.40 8.82 9.91
CA GLY A 53 8.64 9.15 9.22
C GLY A 53 9.58 7.96 9.04
N ASN A 54 9.24 6.79 9.57
CA ASN A 54 9.99 5.56 9.32
C ASN A 54 9.79 5.07 7.89
N ASP A 55 10.78 4.30 7.40
CA ASP A 55 10.70 3.63 6.13
C ASP A 55 9.57 2.59 6.12
N TYR A 56 8.96 2.42 4.94
CA TYR A 56 7.90 1.46 4.72
C TYR A 56 8.06 0.74 3.39
N VAL A 57 7.52 -0.48 3.32
CA VAL A 57 7.48 -1.29 2.10
C VAL A 57 6.06 -1.79 1.88
N VAL A 58 5.54 -1.58 0.67
CA VAL A 58 4.26 -2.16 0.26
C VAL A 58 4.50 -3.59 -0.20
N LEU A 59 4.31 -4.57 0.68
CA LEU A 59 4.64 -5.96 0.42
C LEU A 59 3.77 -6.59 -0.68
N GLY A 60 2.52 -6.14 -0.82
CA GLY A 60 1.59 -6.73 -1.78
C GLY A 60 0.15 -6.33 -1.55
N THR A 61 -0.76 -7.21 -1.94
CA THR A 61 -2.20 -7.07 -1.67
C THR A 61 -2.73 -8.22 -0.81
N ILE A 62 -3.73 -7.95 0.01
CA ILE A 62 -4.49 -8.98 0.72
C ILE A 62 -5.94 -8.99 0.22
N ASP A 63 -6.62 -10.13 0.34
CA ASP A 63 -8.04 -10.22 0.04
C ASP A 63 -8.88 -9.27 0.92
N ARG A 64 -9.99 -8.79 0.38
CA ARG A 64 -10.86 -7.81 1.06
C ARG A 64 -11.50 -8.39 2.31
N ASP A 65 -11.87 -9.66 2.33
CA ASP A 65 -12.49 -10.31 3.49
C ASP A 65 -11.48 -10.43 4.64
N LEU A 66 -10.23 -10.77 4.32
CA LEU A 66 -9.14 -10.76 5.28
C LEU A 66 -8.89 -9.34 5.81
N HIS A 67 -8.82 -8.33 4.94
CA HIS A 67 -8.69 -6.93 5.36
C HIS A 67 -9.82 -6.52 6.33
N GLN A 68 -11.06 -6.90 6.05
CA GLN A 68 -12.20 -6.60 6.93
C GLN A 68 -12.10 -7.31 8.28
N LYS A 69 -11.66 -8.58 8.31
CA LYS A 69 -11.38 -9.30 9.57
C LYS A 69 -10.28 -8.60 10.38
N GLY A 70 -9.25 -8.08 9.72
CA GLY A 70 -8.19 -7.28 10.33
C GLY A 70 -8.71 -6.01 11.01
N LYS A 71 -9.59 -5.25 10.33
CA LYS A 71 -10.21 -4.04 10.91
C LYS A 71 -11.07 -4.32 12.15
N GLN A 72 -11.61 -5.53 12.26
CA GLN A 72 -12.39 -5.97 13.42
C GLN A 72 -11.53 -6.54 14.56
N GLY A 73 -10.19 -6.58 14.40
CA GLY A 73 -9.28 -7.19 15.37
C GLY A 73 -9.37 -8.72 15.40
N LYS A 74 -9.95 -9.36 14.38
CA LYS A 74 -10.22 -10.81 14.32
C LYS A 74 -9.25 -11.58 13.44
N LEU A 75 -8.26 -10.92 12.84
CA LEU A 75 -7.28 -11.54 11.96
C LEU A 75 -5.96 -11.74 12.71
N ASN A 76 -5.44 -12.97 12.67
CA ASN A 76 -4.07 -13.26 13.10
C ASN A 76 -3.09 -12.73 12.04
N ILE A 77 -2.05 -12.02 12.49
CA ILE A 77 -1.01 -11.46 11.62
C ILE A 77 -0.28 -12.53 10.80
N ASN A 78 -0.06 -13.73 11.35
CA ASN A 78 0.58 -14.83 10.62
C ASN A 78 -0.29 -15.27 9.44
N THR A 79 -1.61 -15.36 9.64
CA THR A 79 -2.55 -15.65 8.55
C THR A 79 -2.53 -14.56 7.48
N ALA A 80 -2.35 -13.29 7.85
CA ALA A 80 -2.20 -12.21 6.88
C ALA A 80 -0.91 -12.37 6.05
N ILE A 81 0.19 -12.75 6.70
CA ILE A 81 1.49 -13.03 6.07
C ILE A 81 1.42 -14.26 5.14
N ASP A 82 0.68 -15.30 5.51
CA ASP A 82 0.57 -16.51 4.70
C ASP A 82 -0.34 -16.33 3.47
N CYS A 83 -1.22 -15.33 3.49
CA CYS A 83 -2.30 -15.16 2.50
C CYS A 83 -2.18 -13.91 1.63
N PHE A 84 -1.22 -13.00 1.88
CA PHE A 84 -1.04 -11.86 0.99
C PHE A 84 -0.42 -12.32 -0.34
N ILE A 85 -0.77 -11.62 -1.40
CA ILE A 85 -0.22 -11.78 -2.73
C ILE A 85 0.94 -10.79 -2.85
N PRO A 86 2.20 -11.24 -2.86
CA PRO A 86 3.35 -10.36 -2.86
C PRO A 86 3.50 -9.61 -4.18
N PHE A 87 4.00 -8.37 -4.09
CA PHE A 87 4.54 -7.69 -5.25
C PHE A 87 5.95 -8.18 -5.53
N ILE A 88 6.25 -8.40 -6.81
CA ILE A 88 7.57 -8.85 -7.26
C ILE A 88 8.55 -7.68 -7.29
N ASP A 89 8.07 -6.46 -7.57
CA ASP A 89 8.91 -5.27 -7.73
C ASP A 89 8.13 -3.97 -7.44
N HIS A 90 8.87 -2.87 -7.22
CA HIS A 90 8.35 -1.52 -6.99
C HIS A 90 8.89 -0.54 -8.03
N LEU A 91 7.98 0.06 -8.80
CA LEU A 91 8.33 1.07 -9.80
C LEU A 91 7.93 2.48 -9.32
N THR A 92 8.82 3.44 -9.54
CA THR A 92 8.52 4.86 -9.32
C THR A 92 8.32 5.55 -10.66
N PHE A 93 7.19 6.22 -10.80
CA PHE A 93 6.86 7.02 -11.99
C PHE A 93 6.91 8.50 -11.62
N GLU A 94 7.71 9.26 -12.35
CA GLU A 94 7.67 10.72 -12.29
C GLU A 94 6.71 11.24 -13.37
N VAL A 95 5.72 12.02 -12.96
CA VAL A 95 4.83 12.68 -13.91
C VAL A 95 5.48 14.00 -14.32
N HIS A 96 6.05 14.05 -15.52
CA HIS A 96 6.46 15.32 -16.10
C HIS A 96 5.22 16.09 -16.56
N GLY A 97 4.90 17.19 -15.86
CA GLY A 97 3.82 18.09 -16.26
C GLY A 97 4.14 18.86 -17.55
N GLY A 98 3.10 19.40 -18.18
CA GLY A 98 3.21 20.25 -19.38
C GLY A 98 2.78 19.55 -20.68
N TRP A 99 2.75 20.32 -21.77
CA TRP A 99 2.53 19.80 -23.12
C TRP A 99 3.79 19.07 -23.58
N GLN A 100 3.70 17.74 -23.66
CA GLN A 100 4.72 16.92 -24.31
C GLN A 100 4.41 16.89 -25.82
N PRO A 101 5.35 17.23 -26.71
CA PRO A 101 5.15 17.00 -28.13
C PRO A 101 4.89 15.51 -28.35
N LYS A 102 3.91 15.15 -29.19
CA LYS A 102 3.72 13.76 -29.62
C LYS A 102 5.06 13.27 -30.17
N GLY A 103 5.64 12.27 -29.52
CA GLY A 103 6.92 11.68 -29.93
C GLY A 103 6.91 11.36 -31.43
N LYS A 104 8.04 11.64 -32.09
CA LYS A 104 8.31 11.23 -33.47
C LYS A 104 8.39 9.71 -33.58
#